data_AF-A0A523WMD7-F1
#
_entry.id   AF-A0A523WMD7-F1
#
_cell.length_a   1.000
_cell.length_b   1.000
_cell.length_c   1.000
_cell.angle_alpha   90.00
_cell.angle_beta   90.00
_cell.angle_gamma   90.00
#
_symmetry.space_group_name_H-M   'P 1'
#
loop_
_entity.id
_entity.type
_entity.pdbx_description
1 polymer ?
#
loop_
_entity_poly.entity_id
_entity_poly.type
_entity_poly.pdbx_seq_one_letter_code
_entity_poly.pdbx_strand_id
1 'polypeptide(L)'
;MKQKKLFPVVLMSLIIVAFTASYISADCFTILVGKKASADGAVLFGHNEQNGGRRIINYRYIPRIKHKPGDRLTLKNGGFLPEVEETYAMLWQQNPGVAFGDSYFNEWGVVVASDGCGTKENSFEELVERGDITDGGIGYMLRRLVAQRAKTAREGVKIAGELLNRFGYSASGRSLIIADPNEAWVLSIARGKRWIA
;
A
#
# COMPACT_ATOMS: atom_id res chain seq x y z
N MET A 1 -29.23 2.26 -52.25
CA MET A 1 -27.81 1.83 -52.15
C MET A 1 -27.03 2.33 -50.91
N LYS A 2 -27.62 3.09 -49.96
CA LYS A 2 -26.88 3.59 -48.78
C LYS A 2 -26.87 2.67 -47.54
N GLN A 3 -27.78 1.70 -47.42
CA GLN A 3 -27.89 0.85 -46.22
C GLN A 3 -26.84 -0.29 -46.13
N LYS A 4 -26.26 -0.75 -47.25
CA LYS A 4 -25.34 -1.90 -47.25
C LYS A 4 -23.99 -1.64 -46.56
N LYS A 5 -23.61 -0.36 -46.36
CA LYS A 5 -22.38 0.03 -45.64
C LYS A 5 -22.58 0.25 -44.14
N LEU A 6 -23.83 0.36 -43.68
CA LEU A 6 -24.13 0.61 -42.25
C LEU A 6 -24.00 -0.67 -41.41
N PHE A 7 -24.41 -1.81 -41.97
CA PHE A 7 -24.34 -3.11 -41.29
C PHE A 7 -22.91 -3.55 -40.89
N PRO A 8 -21.89 -3.52 -41.77
CA PRO A 8 -20.53 -3.90 -41.39
C PRO A 8 -19.90 -2.92 -40.39
N VAL A 9 -20.27 -1.64 -40.44
CA VAL A 9 -19.80 -0.63 -39.46
C VAL A 9 -20.41 -0.88 -38.08
N VAL A 10 -21.72 -1.14 -38.00
CA VAL A 10 -22.39 -1.48 -36.74
C VAL A 10 -21.87 -2.81 -36.17
N LEU A 11 -21.64 -3.82 -37.02
CA LEU A 11 -21.06 -5.09 -36.60
C LEU A 11 -19.62 -4.93 -36.10
N MET A 12 -18.79 -4.14 -36.78
CA MET A 12 -17.41 -3.86 -36.35
C MET A 12 -17.38 -3.04 -35.04
N SER A 13 -18.33 -2.11 -34.86
CA SER A 13 -18.51 -1.37 -33.61
C SER A 13 -18.93 -2.28 -32.46
N LEU A 14 -19.86 -3.22 -32.70
CA LEU A 14 -20.29 -4.21 -31.72
C LEU A 14 -19.17 -5.19 -31.36
N ILE A 15 -18.33 -5.59 -32.32
CA ILE A 15 -17.14 -6.41 -32.06
C ILE A 15 -16.13 -5.64 -31.21
N ILE A 16 -15.87 -4.36 -31.52
CA ILE A 16 -14.97 -3.51 -30.70
C ILE A 16 -15.52 -3.38 -29.28
N VAL A 17 -16.82 -3.10 -29.12
CA VAL A 17 -17.47 -3.01 -27.80
C VAL A 17 -17.43 -4.35 -27.05
N ALA A 18 -17.64 -5.47 -27.74
CA ALA A 18 -17.55 -6.82 -27.17
C ALA A 18 -16.11 -7.22 -26.78
N PHE A 19 -15.08 -6.71 -27.47
CA PHE A 19 -13.67 -6.90 -27.11
C PHE A 19 -13.18 -5.89 -26.06
N THR A 20 -13.88 -4.78 -25.83
CA THR A 20 -13.63 -3.89 -24.67
C THR A 20 -14.29 -4.37 -23.39
N ALA A 21 -15.17 -5.39 -23.47
CA ALA A 21 -15.79 -5.98 -22.30
C ALA A 21 -14.72 -6.77 -21.51
N SER A 22 -14.40 -6.23 -20.34
CA SER A 22 -13.60 -6.85 -19.29
C SER A 22 -12.10 -6.96 -19.56
N TYR A 23 -11.43 -5.80 -19.62
CA TYR A 23 -10.18 -5.71 -18.86
C TYR A 23 -10.56 -5.95 -17.39
N ILE A 24 -10.46 -7.20 -16.93
CA ILE A 24 -10.35 -7.48 -15.50
C ILE A 24 -9.04 -6.81 -15.10
N SER A 25 -9.09 -5.54 -14.73
CA SER A 25 -7.97 -4.89 -14.07
C SER A 25 -7.70 -5.72 -12.82
N ALA A 26 -6.50 -6.29 -12.77
CA ALA A 26 -6.01 -6.98 -11.60
C ALA A 26 -5.71 -5.91 -10.54
N ASP A 27 -6.75 -5.51 -9.81
CA ASP A 27 -6.64 -4.49 -8.78
C ASP A 27 -6.86 -5.09 -7.40
N CYS A 28 -6.00 -4.67 -6.48
CA CYS A 28 -6.19 -4.92 -5.06
C CYS A 28 -7.32 -4.02 -4.56
N PHE A 29 -8.10 -4.52 -3.61
CA PHE A 29 -9.17 -3.77 -2.98
C PHE A 29 -9.27 -4.14 -1.50
N THR A 30 -9.75 -3.18 -0.72
CA THR A 30 -9.87 -3.30 0.72
C THR A 30 -11.27 -2.91 1.19
N ILE A 31 -11.85 -3.73 2.06
CA ILE A 31 -13.08 -3.47 2.80
C ILE A 31 -12.73 -3.17 4.26
N LEU A 32 -13.28 -2.07 4.76
CA LEU A 32 -13.22 -1.70 6.17
C LEU A 32 -14.63 -1.58 6.74
N VAL A 33 -14.85 -2.18 7.90
CA VAL A 33 -16.08 -1.99 8.68
C VAL A 33 -15.69 -1.51 10.07
N GLY A 34 -16.11 -0.30 10.42
CA GLY A 34 -15.89 0.24 11.76
C GLY A 34 -16.78 -0.44 12.80
N LYS A 35 -16.38 -0.37 14.08
CA LYS A 35 -17.09 -1.01 15.20
C LYS A 35 -18.59 -0.75 15.27
N LYS A 36 -19.01 0.47 14.93
CA LYS A 36 -20.42 0.87 14.98
C LYS A 36 -21.24 0.34 13.79
N ALA A 37 -20.57 -0.18 12.77
CA ALA A 37 -21.19 -0.73 11.57
C ALA A 37 -21.15 -2.27 11.52
N SER A 38 -20.30 -2.92 12.33
CA SER A 38 -20.25 -4.38 12.44
C SER A 38 -21.33 -4.90 13.39
N ALA A 39 -21.74 -6.15 13.20
CA ALA A 39 -22.80 -6.79 13.98
C ALA A 39 -22.40 -7.07 15.45
N ASP A 40 -21.10 -7.21 15.72
CA ASP A 40 -20.54 -7.63 17.00
C ASP A 40 -19.61 -6.59 17.64
N GLY A 41 -19.48 -5.40 17.05
CA GLY A 41 -18.61 -4.35 17.55
C GLY A 41 -17.12 -4.51 17.18
N ALA A 42 -16.76 -5.49 16.35
CA ALA A 42 -15.40 -5.65 15.84
C ALA A 42 -15.05 -4.62 14.75
N VAL A 43 -13.78 -4.30 14.60
CA VAL A 43 -13.28 -3.67 13.36
C VAL A 43 -13.00 -4.79 12.37
N LEU A 44 -13.61 -4.74 11.19
CA LEU A 44 -13.37 -5.74 10.14
C LEU A 44 -12.45 -5.14 9.08
N PHE A 45 -11.42 -5.91 8.75
CA PHE A 45 -10.44 -5.63 7.71
C PHE A 45 -10.44 -6.80 6.73
N GLY A 46 -10.74 -6.55 5.47
CA GLY A 46 -10.64 -7.53 4.39
C GLY A 46 -9.88 -6.95 3.22
N HIS A 47 -8.86 -7.64 2.74
CA HIS A 47 -8.02 -7.18 1.62
C HIS A 47 -7.77 -8.34 0.66
N ASN A 48 -7.98 -8.12 -0.63
CA ASN A 48 -7.51 -9.03 -1.67
C ASN A 48 -6.22 -8.48 -2.28
N GLU A 49 -5.15 -9.27 -2.19
CA GLU A 49 -3.91 -8.98 -2.91
C GLU A 49 -3.99 -9.64 -4.29
N GLN A 50 -4.20 -8.84 -5.33
CA GLN A 50 -4.32 -9.32 -6.70
C GLN A 50 -3.03 -8.99 -7.46
N ASN A 51 -2.22 -10.00 -7.73
CA ASN A 51 -1.02 -9.86 -8.56
C ASN A 51 -0.96 -10.93 -9.65
N GLY A 52 -0.23 -10.64 -10.73
CA GLY A 52 -0.16 -11.50 -11.90
C GLY A 52 0.42 -12.90 -11.64
N GLY A 53 -0.15 -13.89 -12.33
CA GLY A 53 0.31 -15.27 -12.37
C GLY A 53 -0.02 -16.09 -11.11
N ARG A 54 0.45 -17.34 -11.08
CA ARG A 54 0.32 -18.18 -9.87
C ARG A 54 1.22 -17.64 -8.77
N ARG A 55 0.64 -17.32 -7.62
CA ARG A 55 1.34 -16.79 -6.45
C ARG A 55 1.38 -17.83 -5.33
N ILE A 56 2.50 -17.88 -4.62
CA ILE A 56 2.68 -18.64 -3.38
C ILE A 56 2.88 -17.60 -2.29
N ILE A 57 1.94 -17.57 -1.35
CA ILE A 57 1.97 -16.63 -0.24
C ILE A 57 2.56 -17.34 0.98
N ASN A 58 3.63 -16.77 1.55
CA ASN A 58 4.23 -17.29 2.77
C ASN A 58 3.67 -16.53 3.97
N TYR A 59 3.24 -17.23 5.00
CA TYR A 59 2.99 -16.65 6.31
C TYR A 59 4.19 -16.91 7.20
N ARG A 60 4.83 -15.85 7.69
CA ARG A 60 6.04 -15.95 8.52
C ARG A 60 5.81 -15.23 9.84
N TYR A 61 6.09 -15.90 10.94
CA TYR A 61 6.25 -15.23 12.22
C TYR A 61 7.63 -14.59 12.30
N ILE A 62 7.65 -13.30 12.60
CA ILE A 62 8.85 -12.50 12.84
C ILE A 62 8.83 -12.12 14.32
N PRO A 63 9.75 -12.66 15.15
CA PRO A 63 9.82 -12.27 16.55
C PRO A 63 10.24 -10.81 16.70
N ARG A 64 10.14 -10.26 17.92
CA ARG A 64 10.75 -8.97 18.24
C ARG A 64 12.24 -8.98 17.91
N ILE A 65 12.73 -7.89 17.32
CA ILE A 65 14.13 -7.73 16.93
C ILE A 65 14.71 -6.60 17.76
N LYS A 66 15.78 -6.87 18.51
CA LYS A 66 16.52 -5.86 19.27
C LYS A 66 17.66 -5.29 18.44
N HIS A 67 17.82 -3.98 18.49
CA HIS A 67 18.91 -3.26 17.83
C HIS A 67 19.83 -2.60 18.85
N LYS A 68 21.11 -2.44 18.48
CA LYS A 68 22.08 -1.73 19.30
C LYS A 68 21.87 -0.22 19.19
N PRO A 69 22.22 0.55 20.22
CA PRO A 69 22.23 2.00 20.12
C PRO A 69 23.06 2.49 18.92
N GLY A 70 22.46 3.32 18.08
CA GLY A 70 23.11 3.86 16.88
C GLY A 70 22.91 3.04 15.61
N ASP A 71 22.27 1.86 15.68
CA ASP A 71 21.91 1.08 14.49
C ASP A 71 21.02 1.88 13.55
N ARG A 72 21.18 1.61 12.24
CA ARG A 72 20.45 2.29 11.17
C ARG A 72 19.81 1.28 10.25
N LEU A 73 18.59 1.58 9.82
CA LEU A 73 17.91 0.89 8.74
C LEU A 73 18.11 1.64 7.43
N THR A 74 18.55 0.93 6.40
CA THR A 74 18.69 1.47 5.04
C THR A 74 17.47 1.07 4.20
N LEU A 75 16.83 2.05 3.60
CA LEU A 75 15.75 1.90 2.63
C LEU A 75 16.31 1.41 1.29
N LYS A 76 15.46 0.77 0.48
CA LYS A 76 15.87 0.24 -0.84
C LYS A 76 16.58 1.26 -1.74
N ASN A 77 16.18 2.53 -1.68
CA ASN A 77 16.70 3.58 -2.55
C ASN A 77 17.85 4.38 -1.91
N GLY A 78 18.42 3.91 -0.78
CA GLY A 78 19.62 4.47 -0.17
C GLY A 78 19.39 5.33 1.08
N GLY A 79 18.22 5.94 1.24
CA GLY A 79 17.89 6.68 2.45
C GLY A 79 17.92 5.83 3.71
N PHE A 80 18.18 6.43 4.87
CA PHE A 80 18.32 5.69 6.11
C PHE A 80 17.64 6.39 7.29
N LEU A 81 17.27 5.62 8.30
CA LEU A 81 16.74 6.14 9.56
C LEU A 81 17.31 5.35 10.75
N PRO A 82 17.36 5.97 11.94
CA PRO A 82 17.67 5.24 13.16
C PRO A 82 16.72 4.06 13.35
N GLU A 83 17.28 2.96 13.83
CA GLU A 83 16.46 1.85 14.32
C GLU A 83 15.80 2.18 15.66
N VAL A 84 14.68 1.51 15.91
CA VAL A 84 14.10 1.46 17.25
C VAL A 84 14.84 0.42 18.09
N GLU A 85 14.89 0.61 19.41
CA GLU A 85 15.57 -0.33 20.32
C GLU A 85 15.05 -1.77 20.16
N GLU A 86 13.73 -1.92 20.00
CA GLU A 86 13.08 -3.21 19.76
C GLU A 86 11.89 -3.01 18.81
N THR A 87 11.78 -3.84 17.77
CA THR A 87 10.59 -3.89 16.92
C THR A 87 9.52 -4.79 17.53
N TYR A 88 8.26 -4.55 17.21
CA TYR A 88 7.19 -5.48 17.55
C TYR A 88 7.27 -6.78 16.75
N ALA A 89 6.83 -7.87 17.37
CA ALA A 89 6.64 -9.15 16.71
C ALA A 89 5.47 -9.03 15.74
N MET A 90 5.55 -9.74 14.60
CA MET A 90 4.53 -9.67 13.57
C MET A 90 4.40 -10.97 12.77
N LEU A 91 3.19 -11.23 12.30
CA LEU A 91 2.96 -12.11 11.16
C LEU A 91 3.15 -11.31 9.88
N TRP A 92 4.00 -11.82 9.01
CA TRP A 92 4.25 -11.29 7.69
C TRP A 92 3.61 -12.20 6.65
N GLN A 93 2.55 -11.70 6.01
CA GLN A 93 2.04 -12.27 4.78
C GLN A 93 2.93 -11.77 3.63
N GLN A 94 3.87 -12.60 3.23
CA GLN A 94 4.84 -12.28 2.19
C GLN A 94 4.34 -12.75 0.82
N ASN A 95 4.42 -11.88 -0.18
CA ASN A 95 4.30 -12.23 -1.59
C ASN A 95 5.68 -12.13 -2.27
N PRO A 96 6.43 -13.25 -2.39
CA PRO A 96 7.80 -13.23 -2.88
C PRO A 96 7.93 -12.63 -4.27
N GLY A 97 8.87 -11.71 -4.43
CA GLY A 97 9.16 -11.03 -5.69
C GLY A 97 8.24 -9.84 -5.99
N VAL A 98 7.23 -9.57 -5.17
CA VAL A 98 6.30 -8.44 -5.36
C VAL A 98 6.55 -7.40 -4.28
N ALA A 99 7.29 -6.34 -4.61
CA ALA A 99 7.67 -5.30 -3.64
C ALA A 99 6.46 -4.76 -2.86
N PHE A 100 5.33 -4.54 -3.51
CA PHE A 100 4.16 -3.94 -2.89
C PHE A 100 3.08 -4.92 -2.43
N GLY A 101 3.32 -6.24 -2.51
CA GLY A 101 2.28 -7.27 -2.31
C GLY A 101 2.22 -7.89 -0.90
N ASP A 102 2.87 -7.26 0.07
CA ASP A 102 2.98 -7.79 1.43
C ASP A 102 1.92 -7.20 2.36
N SER A 103 1.45 -7.97 3.32
CA SER A 103 0.63 -7.49 4.44
C SER A 103 1.25 -7.89 5.79
N TYR A 104 1.01 -7.10 6.82
CA TYR A 104 1.61 -7.30 8.13
C TYR A 104 0.56 -7.20 9.24
N PHE A 105 0.69 -8.04 10.26
CA PHE A 105 -0.15 -8.08 11.44
C PHE A 105 0.76 -8.14 12.65
N ASN A 106 0.76 -7.15 13.54
CA ASN A 106 1.67 -7.14 14.68
C ASN A 106 1.01 -7.62 15.98
N GLU A 107 1.83 -7.82 17.01
CA GLU A 107 1.39 -8.31 18.33
C GLU A 107 0.41 -7.39 19.08
N TRP A 108 0.28 -6.14 18.64
CA TRP A 108 -0.67 -5.17 19.18
C TRP A 108 -2.03 -5.18 18.46
N GLY A 109 -2.20 -6.08 17.50
CA GLY A 109 -3.41 -6.18 16.67
C GLY A 109 -3.45 -5.15 15.54
N VAL A 110 -2.36 -4.43 15.26
CA VAL A 110 -2.29 -3.53 14.10
C VAL A 110 -2.07 -4.36 12.83
N VAL A 111 -2.97 -4.20 11.87
CA VAL A 111 -2.86 -4.75 10.51
C VAL A 111 -2.58 -3.65 9.50
N VAL A 112 -1.70 -3.95 8.53
CA VAL A 112 -1.35 -3.03 7.45
C VAL A 112 -1.33 -3.76 6.10
N ALA A 113 -2.11 -3.26 5.14
CA ALA A 113 -2.01 -3.60 3.72
C ALA A 113 -2.11 -2.35 2.85
N SER A 114 -2.16 -2.53 1.53
CA SER A 114 -2.25 -1.37 0.64
C SER A 114 -2.75 -1.66 -0.75
N ASP A 115 -3.45 -0.69 -1.32
CA ASP A 115 -3.94 -0.73 -2.68
C ASP A 115 -3.15 0.24 -3.56
N GLY A 116 -2.71 -0.22 -4.74
CA GLY A 116 -1.98 0.62 -5.68
C GLY A 116 -2.87 1.73 -6.24
N CYS A 117 -2.34 2.95 -6.37
CA CYS A 117 -3.08 4.07 -6.95
C CYS A 117 -2.25 4.79 -8.02
N GLY A 118 -2.94 5.33 -9.03
CA GLY A 118 -2.34 6.27 -9.98
C GLY A 118 -2.08 7.61 -9.29
N THR A 119 -0.91 8.20 -9.50
CA THR A 119 -0.61 9.57 -9.07
C THR A 119 -0.88 10.57 -10.19
N LYS A 120 -1.26 11.79 -9.81
CA LYS A 120 -1.30 12.97 -10.70
C LYS A 120 -0.13 13.93 -10.44
N GLU A 121 0.80 13.55 -9.56
CA GLU A 121 2.01 14.32 -9.29
C GLU A 121 2.99 14.30 -10.45
N ASN A 122 3.96 15.20 -10.37
CA ASN A 122 5.10 15.32 -11.26
C ASN A 122 5.95 14.04 -11.38
N SER A 123 6.92 14.07 -12.31
CA SER A 123 7.87 12.97 -12.48
C SER A 123 8.69 12.74 -11.20
N PHE A 124 9.34 11.58 -11.10
CA PHE A 124 10.21 11.30 -9.96
C PHE A 124 11.35 12.33 -9.88
N GLU A 125 11.94 12.65 -11.02
CA GLU A 125 13.07 13.57 -11.15
C GLU A 125 12.69 14.99 -10.72
N GLU A 126 11.54 15.49 -11.18
CA GLU A 126 11.02 16.82 -10.80
C GLU A 126 10.73 16.91 -9.29
N LEU A 127 10.22 15.84 -8.68
CA LEU A 127 9.97 15.80 -7.24
C LEU A 127 11.25 15.70 -6.41
N VAL A 128 12.30 15.06 -6.93
CA VAL A 128 13.63 15.09 -6.32
C VAL A 128 14.21 16.50 -6.37
N GLU A 129 14.14 17.17 -7.52
CA GLU A 129 14.63 18.54 -7.69
C GLU A 129 13.94 19.53 -6.75
N ARG A 130 12.63 19.35 -6.51
CA ARG A 130 11.85 20.17 -5.58
C ARG A 130 12.02 19.81 -4.10
N GLY A 131 12.71 18.71 -3.78
CA GLY A 131 12.88 18.23 -2.40
C GLY A 131 11.65 17.53 -1.81
N ASP A 132 10.68 17.15 -2.64
CA ASP A 132 9.52 16.34 -2.27
C ASP A 132 9.86 14.84 -2.23
N ILE A 133 10.96 14.42 -2.87
CA ILE A 133 11.57 13.11 -2.67
C ILE A 133 13.00 13.33 -2.23
N THR A 134 13.34 12.79 -1.07
CA THR A 134 14.64 12.96 -0.41
C THR A 134 15.23 11.59 -0.09
N ASP A 135 16.55 11.48 -0.20
CA ASP A 135 17.30 10.23 0.01
C ASP A 135 16.74 9.03 -0.78
N GLY A 136 16.28 9.27 -2.00
CA GLY A 136 15.68 8.26 -2.89
C GLY A 136 14.23 7.87 -2.56
N GLY A 137 13.67 8.41 -1.48
CA GLY A 137 12.29 8.21 -1.07
C GLY A 137 11.98 6.86 -0.43
N ILE A 138 10.85 6.79 0.26
CA ILE A 138 10.32 5.57 0.85
C ILE A 138 9.31 4.91 -0.09
N GLY A 139 9.40 3.59 -0.21
CA GLY A 139 8.50 2.78 -1.04
C GLY A 139 7.87 1.67 -0.24
N TYR A 140 8.09 0.43 -0.64
CA TYR A 140 7.44 -0.75 -0.05
C TYR A 140 7.72 -0.96 1.44
N MET A 141 8.84 -0.45 1.96
CA MET A 141 9.20 -0.60 3.38
C MET A 141 8.27 0.17 4.32
N LEU A 142 7.47 1.12 3.80
CA LEU A 142 6.57 1.94 4.61
C LEU A 142 5.62 1.08 5.47
N ARG A 143 4.95 0.10 4.87
CA ARG A 143 4.03 -0.82 5.58
C ARG A 143 4.75 -1.60 6.68
N ARG A 144 5.94 -2.11 6.37
CA ARG A 144 6.73 -2.91 7.30
C ARG A 144 7.15 -2.08 8.50
N LEU A 145 7.64 -0.87 8.28
CA LEU A 145 8.06 0.05 9.35
C LEU A 145 6.88 0.44 10.25
N VAL A 146 5.69 0.66 9.68
CA VAL A 146 4.47 0.87 10.49
C VAL A 146 4.22 -0.34 11.38
N ALA A 147 4.16 -1.55 10.83
CA ALA A 147 3.88 -2.76 11.61
C ALA A 147 4.95 -3.05 12.68
N GLN A 148 6.22 -2.73 12.40
CA GLN A 148 7.32 -2.90 13.34
C GLN A 148 7.27 -1.93 14.53
N ARG A 149 6.56 -0.80 14.42
CA ARG A 149 6.70 0.34 15.34
C ARG A 149 5.40 0.88 15.93
N ALA A 150 4.23 0.53 15.38
CA ALA A 150 2.93 1.03 15.85
C ALA A 150 2.22 0.08 16.83
N LYS A 151 1.65 0.59 17.92
CA LYS A 151 0.74 -0.16 18.82
C LYS A 151 -0.74 0.08 18.53
N THR A 152 -1.05 1.11 17.75
CA THR A 152 -2.42 1.47 17.33
C THR A 152 -2.43 1.88 15.85
N ALA A 153 -3.59 1.82 15.21
CA ALA A 153 -3.76 2.23 13.82
C ALA A 153 -3.45 3.72 13.62
N ARG A 154 -3.89 4.56 14.56
CA ARG A 154 -3.60 6.00 14.55
C ARG A 154 -2.12 6.31 14.74
N GLU A 155 -1.43 5.57 15.61
CA GLU A 155 0.04 5.66 15.69
C GLU A 155 0.69 5.24 14.38
N GLY A 156 0.15 4.21 13.71
CA GLY A 156 0.60 3.80 12.39
C GLY A 156 0.46 4.90 11.33
N VAL A 157 -0.66 5.63 11.32
CA VAL A 157 -0.85 6.80 10.44
C VAL A 157 0.20 7.88 10.74
N LYS A 158 0.47 8.17 12.01
CA LYS A 158 1.48 9.16 12.40
C LYS A 158 2.89 8.76 11.94
N ILE A 159 3.29 7.52 12.21
CA ILE A 159 4.59 6.97 11.76
C ILE A 159 4.70 7.05 10.24
N ALA A 160 3.65 6.65 9.51
CA ALA A 160 3.65 6.73 8.06
C ALA A 160 3.77 8.19 7.57
N GLY A 161 3.02 9.10 8.17
CA GLY A 161 3.09 10.52 7.87
C GLY A 161 4.47 11.13 8.12
N GLU A 162 5.11 10.80 9.24
CA GLU A 162 6.48 11.24 9.54
C GLU A 162 7.49 10.73 8.51
N LEU A 163 7.40 9.46 8.13
CA LEU A 163 8.27 8.86 7.11
C LEU A 163 8.03 9.47 5.72
N LEU A 164 6.77 9.73 5.36
CA LEU A 164 6.40 10.37 4.10
C LEU A 164 6.87 11.83 4.07
N ASN A 165 6.72 12.58 5.16
CA ASN A 165 7.22 13.95 5.25
C ASN A 165 8.76 14.00 5.18
N ARG A 166 9.42 12.99 5.74
CA ARG A 166 10.88 12.89 5.73
C ARG A 166 11.45 12.52 4.38
N PHE A 167 10.93 11.48 3.74
CA PHE A 167 11.52 10.86 2.53
C PHE A 167 10.74 11.13 1.25
N GLY A 168 9.43 11.35 1.33
CA GLY A 168 8.52 11.31 0.20
C GLY A 168 8.29 9.89 -0.33
N TYR A 169 7.13 9.64 -0.93
CA TYR A 169 6.79 8.37 -1.53
C TYR A 169 7.43 8.22 -2.91
N SER A 170 8.22 7.16 -3.12
CA SER A 170 9.01 6.98 -4.35
C SER A 170 8.27 6.30 -5.50
N ALA A 171 7.09 5.74 -5.27
CA ALA A 171 6.29 5.09 -6.31
C ALA A 171 5.20 6.02 -6.88
N SER A 172 4.19 5.49 -7.56
CA SER A 172 3.07 6.28 -8.11
C SER A 172 2.21 6.87 -6.97
N GLY A 173 1.11 6.23 -6.59
CA GLY A 173 0.34 6.54 -5.39
C GLY A 173 -0.05 5.25 -4.70
N ARG A 174 -0.59 5.36 -3.49
CA ARG A 174 -1.04 4.19 -2.72
C ARG A 174 -2.07 4.60 -1.68
N SER A 175 -3.09 3.77 -1.51
CA SER A 175 -3.90 3.78 -0.30
C SER A 175 -3.26 2.81 0.68
N LEU A 176 -2.83 3.31 1.83
CA LEU A 176 -2.29 2.51 2.92
C LEU A 176 -3.40 2.30 3.94
N ILE A 177 -3.77 1.05 4.16
CA ILE A 177 -4.85 0.71 5.07
C ILE A 177 -4.24 0.23 6.36
N ILE A 178 -4.63 0.88 7.46
CA ILE A 178 -4.14 0.59 8.80
C ILE A 178 -5.34 0.40 9.71
N ALA A 179 -5.48 -0.77 10.32
CA ALA A 179 -6.54 -1.05 11.26
C ALA A 179 -6.00 -1.68 12.54
N ASP A 180 -6.73 -1.53 13.63
CA ASP A 180 -6.46 -2.18 14.91
C ASP A 180 -7.80 -2.61 15.55
N PRO A 181 -7.81 -3.19 16.76
CA PRO A 181 -9.05 -3.61 17.41
C PRO A 181 -10.03 -2.48 17.74
N ASN A 182 -9.69 -1.21 17.51
CA ASN A 182 -10.45 -0.01 17.89
C ASN A 182 -10.91 0.85 16.71
N GLU A 183 -10.05 1.05 15.72
CA GLU A 183 -10.27 1.94 14.58
C GLU A 183 -9.60 1.45 13.30
N ALA A 184 -10.01 2.00 12.17
CA ALA A 184 -9.38 1.77 10.87
C ALA A 184 -9.22 3.08 10.12
N TRP A 185 -8.14 3.20 9.36
CA TRP A 185 -7.70 4.39 8.65
C TRP A 185 -7.32 4.05 7.21
N VAL A 186 -7.61 4.97 6.29
CA VAL A 186 -7.18 4.91 4.89
C VAL A 186 -6.28 6.10 4.61
N LEU A 187 -4.97 5.89 4.70
CA LEU A 187 -3.98 6.90 4.36
C LEU A 187 -3.79 6.91 2.83
N SER A 188 -4.33 7.92 2.17
CA SER A 188 -4.17 8.17 0.73
C SER A 188 -2.87 8.93 0.46
N ILE A 189 -1.98 8.34 -0.33
CA ILE A 189 -0.62 8.82 -0.59
C ILE A 189 -0.47 9.13 -2.08
N ALA A 190 -0.02 10.34 -2.40
CA ALA A 190 0.50 10.69 -3.72
C ALA A 190 2.03 10.58 -3.74
N ARG A 191 2.64 10.49 -4.93
CA ARG A 191 4.12 10.53 -5.06
C ARG A 191 4.68 11.77 -4.36
N GLY A 192 5.81 11.65 -3.67
CA GLY A 192 6.36 12.74 -2.87
C GLY A 192 5.71 12.85 -1.49
N LYS A 193 5.55 14.07 -0.94
CA LYS A 193 5.19 14.28 0.48
C LYS A 193 3.71 14.51 0.75
N ARG A 194 2.85 14.42 -0.26
CA ARG A 194 1.42 14.71 -0.11
C ARG A 194 0.65 13.47 0.28
N TRP A 195 -0.09 13.56 1.38
CA TRP A 195 -0.94 12.50 1.88
C TRP A 195 -2.09 13.05 2.73
N ILE A 196 -3.13 12.25 2.90
CA ILE A 196 -4.28 12.50 3.78
C ILE A 196 -4.77 11.18 4.37
N ALA A 197 -5.28 11.16 5.60
CA ALA A 197 -5.81 9.98 6.26
C ALA A 197 -7.16 10.26 6.93
#